data_AF-A0A3M0SN53-F1
#
_entry.id   AF-A0A3M0SN53-F1
#
_cell.length_a   1.000
_cell.length_b   1.000
_cell.length_c   1.000
_cell.angle_alpha   90.00
_cell.angle_beta   90.00
_cell.angle_gamma   90.00
#
_symmetry.space_group_name_H-M   'P 1'
#
loop_
_entity.id
_entity.type
_entity.pdbx_description
1 polymer ?
#
loop_
_entity_poly.entity_id
_entity_poly.type
_entity_poly.pdbx_seq_one_letter_code
_entity_poly.pdbx_strand_id
1 'polypeptide(L)'
;MANTSNTINSATLQIKKEQLDIAKKWIQTGNVKIHKETFTEEKNFTIPVVHEELIIEKSTFDPADVQHKDSSTEFIRIPLSEEQVDFSKHKVILEDVSIYTQQIEEIHHIEEILKKEEAKIKVSGSPSVIDNKK
;
A
#
# COMPACT_ATOMS: atom_id res chain seq x y z
N MET A 1 4.83 93.54 -22.61
CA MET A 1 4.78 92.48 -21.57
C MET A 1 4.68 91.16 -22.31
N ALA A 2 5.75 90.36 -22.37
CA ALA A 2 5.74 89.07 -23.06
C ALA A 2 5.63 87.96 -21.99
N ASN A 3 4.51 87.24 -22.01
CA ASN A 3 4.30 86.05 -21.17
C ASN A 3 5.19 84.92 -21.70
N THR A 4 6.25 84.59 -20.98
CA THR A 4 7.08 83.43 -21.27
C THR A 4 6.39 82.18 -20.74
N SER A 5 5.71 81.45 -21.62
CA SER A 5 5.19 80.11 -21.34
C SER A 5 6.37 79.18 -21.06
N ASN A 6 6.54 78.79 -19.80
CA ASN A 6 7.62 77.90 -19.37
C ASN A 6 7.20 76.45 -19.67
N THR A 7 7.62 75.90 -20.81
CA THR A 7 7.30 74.52 -21.19
C THR A 7 8.20 73.55 -20.43
N ILE A 8 7.63 72.85 -19.44
CA ILE A 8 8.36 71.83 -18.68
C ILE A 8 8.36 70.54 -19.50
N ASN A 9 9.51 70.21 -20.09
CA ASN A 9 9.73 68.91 -20.72
C ASN A 9 10.22 67.92 -19.67
N SER A 10 9.36 66.99 -19.25
CA SER A 10 9.69 65.94 -18.28
C SER A 10 10.10 64.63 -18.96
N ALA A 11 11.16 63.99 -18.47
CA ALA A 11 11.55 62.63 -18.85
C ALA A 11 11.72 61.75 -17.61
N THR A 12 11.27 60.50 -17.70
CA THR A 12 11.32 59.52 -16.59
C THR A 12 12.20 58.34 -17.00
N LEU A 13 13.14 57.96 -16.13
CA LEU A 13 13.94 56.75 -16.28
C LEU A 13 13.45 55.69 -15.29
N GLN A 14 13.01 54.54 -15.79
CA GLN A 14 12.67 53.39 -14.95
C GLN A 14 13.92 52.60 -14.62
N ILE A 15 14.12 52.34 -13.33
CA ILE A 15 15.25 51.57 -12.80
C ILE A 15 14.72 50.24 -12.29
N LYS A 16 15.33 49.14 -12.72
CA LYS A 16 14.92 47.78 -12.38
C LYS A 16 15.88 47.10 -11.42
N LYS A 17 15.36 46.15 -10.66
CA LYS A 17 16.12 45.27 -9.77
C LYS A 17 15.59 43.85 -9.93
N GLU A 18 16.50 42.88 -9.98
CA GLU A 18 16.15 41.46 -9.95
C GLU A 18 15.80 41.02 -8.52
N GLN A 19 14.80 40.15 -8.40
CA GLN A 19 14.37 39.51 -7.16
C GLN A 19 14.28 37.99 -7.40
N LEU A 20 14.62 37.20 -6.38
CA LEU A 20 14.56 35.75 -6.43
C LEU A 20 13.38 35.25 -5.60
N ASP A 21 12.53 34.44 -6.22
CA ASP A 21 11.40 33.78 -5.58
C ASP A 21 11.65 32.25 -5.54
N ILE A 22 11.56 31.66 -4.35
CA ILE A 22 11.80 30.22 -4.15
C ILE A 22 10.48 29.55 -3.76
N ALA A 23 10.09 28.52 -4.52
CA ALA A 23 8.93 27.69 -4.24
C ALA A 23 9.28 26.21 -4.35
N LYS A 24 8.77 25.41 -3.42
CA LYS A 24 8.85 23.94 -3.47
C LYS A 24 7.51 23.37 -3.89
N LYS A 25 7.54 22.35 -4.74
CA LYS A 25 6.35 21.59 -5.13
C LYS A 25 6.59 20.11 -4.88
N TRP A 26 5.53 19.42 -4.46
CA TRP A 26 5.54 17.96 -4.42
C TRP A 26 5.47 17.41 -5.83
N ILE A 27 6.32 16.43 -6.12
CA ILE A 27 6.33 15.71 -7.39
C ILE A 27 6.22 14.23 -7.06
N GLN A 28 5.25 13.55 -7.65
CA GLN A 28 5.13 12.11 -7.49
C GLN A 28 6.25 11.41 -8.28
N THR A 29 7.14 10.72 -7.58
CA THR A 29 8.28 10.01 -8.18
C THR A 29 8.02 8.53 -8.42
N GLY A 30 6.99 7.96 -7.79
CA GLY A 30 6.67 6.54 -7.90
C GLY A 30 5.28 6.18 -7.40
N ASN A 31 4.95 4.90 -7.53
CA ASN A 31 3.72 4.31 -7.01
C ASN A 31 4.02 2.89 -6.52
N VAL A 32 3.45 2.52 -5.37
CA VAL A 32 3.58 1.17 -4.80
C VAL A 32 2.18 0.60 -4.66
N LYS A 33 2.01 -0.66 -5.09
CA LYS A 33 0.78 -1.44 -4.91
C LYS A 33 1.06 -2.61 -4.00
N ILE A 34 0.18 -2.84 -3.03
CA ILE A 34 0.29 -3.92 -2.07
C ILE A 34 -0.91 -4.85 -2.29
N HIS A 35 -0.62 -6.13 -2.47
CA HIS A 35 -1.65 -7.16 -2.53
C HIS A 35 -1.18 -8.39 -1.76
N LYS A 36 -2.15 -9.15 -1.27
CA LYS A 36 -1.91 -10.47 -0.68
C LYS A 36 -2.23 -11.52 -1.72
N GLU A 37 -1.36 -12.51 -1.86
CA GLU A 37 -1.64 -13.71 -2.62
C GLU A 37 -2.08 -14.84 -1.69
N THR A 38 -3.00 -15.68 -2.17
CA THR A 38 -3.51 -16.81 -1.42
C THR A 38 -3.20 -18.10 -2.18
N PHE A 39 -2.58 -19.04 -1.49
CA PHE A 39 -2.26 -20.36 -2.03
C PHE A 39 -3.10 -21.41 -1.33
N THR A 40 -3.49 -22.44 -2.07
CA THR A 40 -4.19 -23.61 -1.53
C THR A 40 -3.23 -24.79 -1.53
N GLU A 41 -3.11 -25.44 -0.39
CA GLU A 41 -2.34 -26.68 -0.23
C GLU A 41 -3.33 -27.81 0.06
N GLU A 42 -3.25 -28.89 -0.73
CA GLU A 42 -4.03 -30.11 -0.48
C GLU A 42 -3.25 -31.04 0.45
N LYS A 43 -3.93 -31.53 1.50
CA LYS A 43 -3.37 -32.51 2.43
C LYS A 43 -4.30 -33.69 2.53
N ASN A 44 -3.74 -34.89 2.39
CA ASN A 44 -4.45 -36.15 2.49
C ASN A 44 -4.08 -36.85 3.79
N PHE A 45 -5.07 -37.39 4.49
CA PHE A 45 -4.90 -38.12 5.74
C PHE A 45 -5.55 -39.50 5.60
N THR A 46 -4.84 -40.56 5.98
CA THR A 46 -5.40 -41.91 6.11
C THR A 46 -5.53 -42.22 7.58
N ILE A 47 -6.77 -42.39 8.04
CA ILE A 47 -7.10 -42.59 9.46
C ILE A 47 -7.76 -43.96 9.58
N PRO A 48 -7.16 -44.92 10.31
CA PRO A 48 -7.82 -46.19 10.57
C PRO A 48 -9.04 -45.94 11.46
N VAL A 49 -10.17 -46.56 11.12
CA VAL A 49 -11.39 -46.53 11.93
C VAL A 49 -11.80 -47.96 12.26
N VAL A 50 -12.30 -48.14 13.47
CA VAL A 50 -12.81 -49.42 13.97
C VAL A 50 -14.34 -49.38 14.01
N HIS A 51 -14.96 -50.51 13.73
CA HIS A 51 -16.37 -50.74 13.98
C HIS A 51 -16.55 -52.05 14.75
N GLU A 52 -17.61 -52.11 15.55
CA GLU A 52 -17.99 -53.29 16.33
C GLU A 52 -19.23 -53.94 15.71
N GLU A 53 -19.14 -55.23 15.41
CA GLU A 53 -20.26 -56.05 14.92
C GLU A 53 -20.58 -57.16 15.93
N LEU A 54 -21.86 -57.30 16.28
CA LEU A 54 -22.36 -58.49 16.93
C LEU A 54 -22.54 -59.60 15.88
N ILE A 55 -21.88 -60.73 16.09
CA ILE A 55 -21.99 -61.92 15.23
C ILE A 55 -22.79 -62.99 15.97
N ILE A 56 -23.93 -63.38 15.41
CA ILE A 56 -24.75 -64.48 15.90
C ILE A 56 -24.62 -65.64 14.91
N GLU A 57 -24.06 -66.76 15.39
CA GLU A 57 -23.99 -68.01 14.65
C GLU A 57 -25.20 -68.89 15.03
N LYS A 58 -25.95 -69.34 14.02
CA LYS A 58 -27.09 -70.22 14.18
C LYS A 58 -26.86 -71.50 13.38
N SER A 59 -26.64 -72.60 14.09
CA SER A 59 -26.58 -73.94 13.49
C SER A 59 -27.95 -74.62 13.63
N THR A 60 -28.50 -75.10 12.52
CA THR A 60 -29.69 -75.95 12.53
C THR A 60 -29.29 -77.40 12.32
N PHE A 61 -29.80 -78.29 13.16
CA PHE A 61 -29.56 -79.74 13.08
C PHE A 61 -30.86 -80.46 12.75
N ASP A 62 -30.80 -81.44 11.84
CA ASP A 62 -31.90 -82.37 11.63
C ASP A 62 -31.90 -83.41 12.76
N PRO A 63 -32.97 -83.51 13.58
CA PRO A 63 -33.04 -84.49 14.67
C PRO A 63 -33.00 -85.95 14.21
N ALA A 64 -33.21 -86.24 12.92
CA ALA A 64 -33.10 -87.58 12.35
C ALA A 64 -31.66 -88.00 12.00
N ASP A 65 -30.71 -87.06 11.98
CA ASP A 65 -29.31 -87.32 11.63
C ASP A 65 -28.39 -87.22 12.86
N VAL A 66 -28.20 -88.37 13.53
CA VAL A 66 -27.38 -88.54 14.74
C VAL A 66 -25.88 -88.25 14.47
N GLN A 67 -25.47 -88.14 13.20
CA GLN A 67 -24.09 -87.84 12.80
C GLN A 67 -23.87 -86.39 12.35
N HIS A 68 -24.89 -85.52 12.45
CA HIS A 68 -24.82 -84.09 12.10
C HIS A 68 -24.17 -83.82 10.74
N LYS A 69 -24.41 -84.68 9.74
CA LYS A 69 -23.72 -84.66 8.46
C LYS A 69 -24.21 -83.54 7.54
N ASP A 70 -25.46 -83.11 7.71
CA ASP A 70 -26.10 -82.01 6.98
C ASP A 70 -26.51 -80.83 7.91
N SER A 71 -25.57 -80.30 8.68
CA SER A 71 -25.82 -79.06 9.44
C SER A 71 -25.62 -77.83 8.55
N SER A 72 -26.61 -76.93 8.54
CA SER A 72 -26.47 -75.60 7.92
C SER A 72 -26.19 -74.55 8.99
N THR A 73 -25.14 -73.77 8.78
CA THR A 73 -24.76 -72.66 9.66
C THR A 73 -25.10 -71.34 8.99
N GLU A 74 -25.91 -70.53 9.66
CA GLU A 74 -26.26 -69.17 9.25
C GLU A 74 -25.57 -68.15 10.18
N PHE A 75 -25.08 -67.05 9.61
CA PHE A 75 -24.51 -65.94 10.36
C PHE A 75 -25.38 -64.70 10.22
N ILE A 76 -25.71 -64.07 11.35
CA ILE A 76 -26.37 -62.76 11.40
C ILE A 76 -25.36 -61.76 11.96
N ARG A 77 -25.14 -60.65 11.26
CA ARG A 77 -24.24 -59.56 11.68
C ARG A 77 -25.04 -58.30 11.95
N ILE A 78 -24.85 -57.72 13.13
CA ILE A 78 -25.54 -56.48 13.55
C ILE A 78 -24.48 -55.45 13.94
N PRO A 79 -24.37 -54.29 13.26
CA PRO A 79 -23.45 -53.24 13.66
C PRO A 79 -23.89 -52.61 14.99
N LEU A 80 -22.96 -52.44 15.93
CA LEU A 80 -23.24 -51.86 17.25
C LEU A 80 -22.71 -50.42 17.38
N SER A 81 -21.49 -50.19 16.94
CA SER A 81 -20.86 -48.86 16.97
C SER A 81 -19.77 -48.73 15.91
N GLU A 82 -19.53 -47.50 15.47
CA GLU A 82 -18.49 -47.14 14.50
C GLU A 82 -17.72 -45.92 15.01
N GLU A 83 -16.41 -45.90 14.76
CA GLU A 83 -15.61 -44.68 14.95
C GLU A 83 -15.89 -43.67 13.83
N GLN A 84 -16.13 -42.43 14.22
CA GLN A 84 -16.32 -41.31 13.30
C GLN A 84 -15.14 -40.35 13.40
N VAL A 85 -14.69 -39.85 12.25
CA VAL A 85 -13.57 -38.91 12.15
C VAL A 85 -14.10 -37.50 11.98
N ASP A 86 -13.83 -36.64 12.97
CA ASP A 86 -14.09 -35.20 12.89
C ASP A 86 -12.79 -34.42 12.63
N PHE A 87 -12.83 -33.48 11.69
CA PHE A 87 -11.70 -32.58 11.40
C PHE A 87 -12.14 -31.12 11.37
N SER A 88 -11.28 -30.23 11.86
CA SER A 88 -11.51 -28.79 11.81
C SER A 88 -10.24 -28.04 11.46
N LYS A 89 -10.39 -26.94 10.71
CA LYS A 89 -9.31 -26.03 10.36
C LYS A 89 -9.57 -24.68 11.01
N HIS A 90 -8.57 -24.15 11.69
CA HIS A 90 -8.59 -22.78 12.20
C HIS A 90 -7.55 -21.94 11.47
N LYS A 91 -7.81 -20.62 11.38
CA LYS A 91 -6.86 -19.67 10.79
C LYS A 91 -5.85 -19.24 11.85
N VAL A 92 -4.60 -19.11 11.45
CA VAL A 92 -3.53 -18.55 12.28
C VAL A 92 -2.91 -17.36 11.55
N ILE A 93 -2.54 -16.33 12.30
CA ILE A 93 -1.79 -15.20 11.77
C ILE A 93 -0.33 -15.64 11.68
N LEU A 94 0.26 -15.50 10.49
CA LEU A 94 1.67 -15.85 10.26
C LEU A 94 2.58 -14.64 10.41
N GLU A 95 2.16 -13.50 9.89
CA GLU A 95 2.97 -12.29 9.81
C GLU A 95 2.07 -11.05 9.81
N ASP A 96 2.58 -9.97 10.41
CA ASP A 96 2.01 -8.64 10.36
C ASP A 96 2.95 -7.70 9.60
N VAL A 97 2.47 -7.12 8.50
CA VAL A 97 3.24 -6.21 7.65
C VAL A 97 2.76 -4.77 7.89
N SER A 98 3.65 -3.88 8.31
CA SER A 98 3.38 -2.46 8.54
C SER A 98 4.01 -1.58 7.47
N ILE A 99 3.21 -0.70 6.86
CA ILE A 99 3.67 0.25 5.83
C ILE A 99 3.52 1.68 6.36
N TYR A 100 4.58 2.46 6.28
CA TYR A 100 4.57 3.89 6.61
C TYR A 100 5.48 4.67 5.67
N THR A 101 5.19 5.95 5.54
CA THR A 101 6.05 6.91 4.84
C THR A 101 6.86 7.70 5.85
N GLN A 102 8.08 8.05 5.49
CA GLN A 102 8.94 8.93 6.26
C GLN A 102 9.34 10.12 5.39
N GLN A 103 9.15 11.33 5.91
CA GLN A 103 9.68 12.52 5.28
C GLN A 103 11.13 12.71 5.73
N ILE A 104 12.03 12.79 4.77
CA ILE A 104 13.46 13.05 4.99
C ILE A 104 13.74 14.47 4.48
N GLU A 105 14.38 15.28 5.32
CA GLU A 105 14.79 16.63 4.94
C GLU A 105 16.20 16.60 4.35
N GLU A 106 16.33 17.18 3.16
CA GLU A 106 17.60 17.39 2.48
C GLU A 106 17.76 18.89 2.22
N ILE A 107 18.99 19.40 2.42
CA ILE A 107 19.31 20.81 2.22
C ILE A 107 20.02 20.96 0.87
N HIS A 108 19.42 21.73 -0.03
CA HIS A 108 20.05 22.13 -1.29
C HIS A 108 20.49 23.59 -1.20
N HIS A 109 21.77 23.84 -1.50
CA HIS A 109 22.32 25.19 -1.57
C HIS A 109 22.10 25.77 -2.96
N ILE A 110 21.58 27.00 -3.03
CA ILE A 110 21.34 27.73 -4.27
C ILE A 110 22.02 29.09 -4.15
N GLU A 111 22.90 29.41 -5.11
CA GLU A 111 23.55 30.71 -5.22
C GLU A 111 23.18 31.36 -6.55
N GLU A 112 22.80 32.64 -6.52
CA GLU A 112 22.43 33.39 -7.71
C GLU A 112 22.89 34.86 -7.60
N ILE A 113 23.30 35.46 -8.72
CA ILE A 113 23.79 36.85 -8.76
C ILE A 113 22.66 37.77 -9.24
N LEU A 114 22.16 38.63 -8.35
CA LEU A 114 21.10 39.58 -8.67
C LEU A 114 21.65 40.92 -9.15
N LYS A 115 21.12 41.42 -10.25
CA LYS A 115 21.47 42.72 -10.82
C LYS A 115 20.53 43.82 -10.33
N LYS A 116 21.09 45.03 -10.24
CA LYS A 116 20.36 46.25 -9.94
C LYS A 116 20.86 47.36 -10.84
N GLU A 117 19.93 48.06 -11.47
CA GLU A 117 20.24 49.26 -12.23
C GLU A 117 20.40 50.45 -11.28
N GLU A 118 21.30 51.38 -11.62
CA GLU A 118 21.46 52.65 -10.90
C GLU A 118 21.52 53.80 -11.88
N ALA A 119 20.70 54.82 -11.66
CA ALA A 119 20.69 56.02 -12.48
C ALA A 119 21.96 56.84 -12.21
N LYS A 120 22.76 57.10 -13.26
CA LYS A 120 23.90 58.02 -13.21
C LYS A 120 23.68 59.14 -14.20
N ILE A 121 23.48 60.35 -13.70
CA ILE A 121 23.27 61.55 -14.53
C ILE A 121 24.63 62.16 -14.84
N LYS A 122 24.97 62.26 -16.12
CA LYS A 122 26.14 63.01 -16.61
C LYS A 122 25.64 64.25 -17.34
N VAL A 123 26.24 65.38 -17.01
CA VAL A 123 25.80 66.69 -17.50
C VAL A 123 26.99 67.37 -18.17
N SER A 124 26.80 67.87 -19.39
CA SER A 124 27.81 68.62 -20.16
C SER A 124 27.29 70.02 -20.50
N GLY A 125 28.19 71.01 -20.59
CA GLY A 125 27.84 72.44 -20.75
C GLY A 125 27.65 73.18 -19.42
N SER A 126 26.83 74.24 -19.40
CA SER A 126 26.55 75.06 -18.20
C SER A 126 25.07 75.09 -17.78
N PRO A 127 24.44 73.95 -17.47
CA PRO A 127 23.04 73.93 -17.06
C PRO A 127 22.87 74.24 -15.56
N SER A 128 21.74 74.85 -15.22
CA SER A 128 21.30 75.05 -13.83
C SER A 128 20.58 73.79 -13.36
N VAL A 129 21.17 73.04 -12.42
CA VAL A 129 20.58 71.84 -11.82
C VAL A 129 19.97 72.23 -10.47
N ILE A 130 18.68 71.97 -10.29
CA ILE A 130 17.94 72.20 -9.05
C ILE A 130 17.63 70.82 -8.45
N ASP A 131 18.37 70.40 -7.42
CA ASP A 131 18.16 69.13 -6.72
C ASP A 131 17.28 69.35 -5.48
N ASN A 132 15.99 69.06 -5.58
CA ASN A 132 15.06 69.12 -4.45
C ASN A 132 15.10 67.78 -3.70
N LYS A 133 16.19 67.49 -2.97
CA LYS A 133 16.21 66.39 -2.00
C LYS A 133 15.42 66.78 -0.77
N LYS A 134 14.46 65.94 -0.37
CA LYS A 134 13.69 66.03 0.87
C LYS A 134 13.96 64.79 1.72
#